data_AF-A0A838TFH9-F1
#
_entry.id   AF-A0A838TFH9-F1
#
_cell.length_a   1.000
_cell.length_b   1.000
_cell.length_c   1.000
_cell.angle_alpha   90.00
_cell.angle_beta   90.00
_cell.angle_gamma   90.00
#
_symmetry.space_group_name_H-M   'P 1'
#
loop_
_entity.id
_entity.type
_entity.pdbx_description
1 polymer ?
#
loop_
_entity_poly.entity_id
_entity_poly.type
_entity_poly.pdbx_seq_one_letter_code
_entity_poly.pdbx_strand_id
1 'polypeptide(L)'
;MLRIKAADIDFDVARGADTEGAAPEESATQKSQGVWSGVKNLLIGFGQLFKQKPVLIFLVSAVIFHFANAAMVPLITELLGKNQGVDQAILFTSGYMVASQFVFIIVAALSGRLASKIGRKPLFLFAFAALAARGVLYTLSRNPAALIAVQCMDGLGAGIFGVVAVLIIADLTKGTGRFNAAQGAIATAQGIGAFLSNAVAGYIAHRAGANTAFYMLGAIAAGGLIFFWLLMPETKDVAHGKQTAAA
;
A
#
# COMPACT_ATOMS: atom_id res chain seq x y z
N MET A 1 -33.04 1.51 17.53
CA MET A 1 -32.01 1.40 16.47
C MET A 1 -31.65 2.82 16.03
N LEU A 2 -30.46 3.32 16.37
CA LEU A 2 -29.95 4.61 15.88
C LEU A 2 -29.50 4.42 14.43
N ARG A 3 -30.35 4.83 13.48
CA ARG A 3 -30.05 4.78 12.04
C ARG A 3 -29.84 6.21 11.57
N ILE A 4 -28.61 6.54 11.20
CA ILE A 4 -28.24 7.86 10.64
C ILE A 4 -29.03 8.05 9.34
N LYS A 5 -29.74 9.17 9.19
CA LYS A 5 -30.49 9.46 7.96
C LYS A 5 -29.51 9.93 6.89
N ALA A 6 -29.75 9.57 5.63
CA ALA A 6 -28.85 9.96 4.53
C ALA A 6 -28.72 11.49 4.36
N ALA A 7 -29.74 12.25 4.78
CA ALA A 7 -29.70 13.71 4.79
C ALA A 7 -28.76 14.31 5.85
N ASP A 8 -28.37 13.51 6.86
CA ASP A 8 -27.47 13.95 7.93
C ASP A 8 -26.00 13.65 7.59
N ILE A 9 -25.71 13.07 6.42
CA ILE A 9 -24.36 12.74 5.94
C ILE A 9 -23.93 13.80 4.93
N ASP A 10 -22.96 14.63 5.32
CA ASP A 10 -22.27 15.50 4.38
C ASP A 10 -21.34 14.65 3.50
N PHE A 11 -21.73 14.45 2.24
CA PHE A 11 -20.98 13.64 1.29
C PHE A 11 -19.68 14.29 0.82
N ASP A 12 -19.56 15.61 0.88
CA ASP A 12 -18.34 16.32 0.48
C ASP A 12 -17.28 16.19 1.56
N VAL A 13 -17.66 16.36 2.83
CA VAL A 13 -16.79 16.08 3.98
C VAL A 13 -16.44 14.58 4.05
N ALA A 14 -17.40 13.69 3.81
CA ALA A 14 -17.14 12.24 3.77
C ALA A 14 -16.15 11.83 2.65
N ARG A 15 -16.02 12.65 1.60
CA ARG A 15 -15.04 12.47 0.52
C ARG A 15 -13.70 13.18 0.78
N GLY A 16 -13.60 13.96 1.87
CA GLY A 16 -12.40 14.66 2.29
C GLY A 16 -12.28 16.10 1.76
N ALA A 17 -13.38 16.82 1.58
CA ALA A 17 -13.38 18.27 1.34
C ALA A 17 -13.37 19.07 2.68
N ASP A 18 -12.86 20.31 2.67
CA ASP A 18 -12.85 21.19 3.86
C ASP A 18 -14.12 22.06 3.90
N THR A 19 -14.67 22.30 5.09
CA THR A 19 -15.90 23.08 5.31
C THR A 19 -15.73 24.60 5.18
N GLU A 20 -14.51 25.13 5.27
CA GLU A 20 -14.24 26.57 5.45
C GLU A 20 -14.15 27.40 4.15
N GLY A 21 -14.57 26.84 3.01
CA GLY A 21 -14.66 27.57 1.73
C GLY A 21 -16.05 27.62 1.12
N ALA A 22 -17.05 27.00 1.76
CA ALA A 22 -18.41 27.04 1.27
C ALA A 22 -19.04 28.39 1.66
N ALA A 23 -19.02 29.34 0.73
CA ALA A 23 -20.03 30.40 0.73
C ALA A 23 -21.41 29.74 0.92
N PRO A 24 -22.35 30.37 1.64
CA PRO A 24 -23.69 29.82 1.79
C PRO A 24 -24.38 29.83 0.42
N GLU A 25 -24.19 28.78 -0.37
CA GLU A 25 -25.02 28.51 -1.54
C GLU A 25 -26.38 28.06 -1.02
N GLU A 26 -27.19 29.09 -0.81
CA GLU A 26 -28.60 29.17 -1.18
C GLU A 26 -29.15 27.88 -1.78
N SER A 27 -30.14 27.33 -1.07
CA SER A 27 -31.02 26.25 -1.50
C SER A 27 -31.51 26.47 -2.94
N ALA A 28 -30.81 25.91 -3.92
CA ALA A 28 -31.22 25.99 -5.31
C ALA A 28 -30.91 24.69 -6.03
N THR A 29 -31.95 23.85 -6.12
CA THR A 29 -32.13 22.81 -7.16
C THR A 29 -30.98 21.82 -7.30
N GLN A 30 -31.17 20.67 -6.66
CA GLN A 30 -30.66 19.37 -7.06
C GLN A 30 -31.04 19.06 -8.52
N LYS A 31 -30.39 19.73 -9.48
CA LYS A 31 -30.39 19.31 -10.89
C LYS A 31 -29.70 17.98 -10.92
N SER A 32 -30.44 16.94 -11.34
CA SER A 32 -29.94 15.63 -11.73
C SER A 32 -28.64 15.79 -12.51
N GLN A 33 -27.50 15.67 -11.81
CA GLN A 33 -26.20 15.51 -12.44
C GLN A 33 -26.27 14.14 -13.08
N GLY A 34 -26.60 14.10 -14.37
CA GLY A 34 -26.66 12.87 -15.13
C GLY A 34 -25.37 12.07 -14.94
N VAL A 35 -25.45 10.74 -14.89
CA VAL A 35 -24.33 9.83 -14.65
C VAL A 35 -23.05 10.25 -15.41
N TRP A 36 -23.21 10.75 -16.63
CA TRP A 36 -22.14 11.25 -17.49
C TRP A 36 -21.40 12.50 -16.99
N SER A 37 -22.05 13.45 -16.30
CA SER A 37 -21.36 14.59 -15.69
C SER A 37 -20.60 14.20 -14.43
N GLY A 38 -21.13 13.26 -13.65
CA GLY A 38 -20.43 12.61 -12.55
C GLY A 38 -19.17 11.87 -13.02
N VAL A 39 -19.29 11.09 -14.10
CA VAL A 39 -18.14 10.40 -14.74
C VAL A 39 -17.12 11.40 -15.26
N LYS A 40 -17.55 12.50 -15.91
CA LYS A 40 -16.64 13.53 -16.41
C LYS A 40 -15.86 14.21 -15.26
N ASN A 41 -16.54 14.55 -14.17
CA ASN A 41 -15.92 15.15 -12.98
C ASN A 41 -14.95 14.17 -12.29
N LEU A 42 -15.28 12.87 -12.28
CA LEU A 42 -14.38 11.81 -11.81
C LEU A 42 -13.11 11.75 -12.66
N LEU A 43 -13.23 11.73 -13.99
CA LEU A 43 -12.09 11.67 -14.92
C LEU A 43 -11.19 12.90 -14.82
N ILE A 44 -11.77 14.10 -14.68
CA ILE A 44 -11.02 15.34 -14.45
C ILE A 44 -10.29 15.29 -13.10
N GLY A 45 -10.96 14.77 -12.07
CA GLY A 45 -10.38 14.56 -10.73
C GLY A 45 -9.17 13.61 -10.76
N PHE A 46 -9.27 12.50 -11.50
CA PHE A 46 -8.15 11.59 -11.76
C PHE A 46 -6.99 12.31 -12.44
N GLY A 47 -7.26 13.05 -13.51
CA GLY A 47 -6.22 13.79 -14.24
C GLY A 47 -5.48 14.81 -13.36
N GLN A 48 -6.13 15.38 -12.35
CA GLN A 48 -5.48 16.29 -11.40
C GLN A 48 -4.73 15.58 -10.27
N LEU A 49 -5.16 14.39 -9.82
CA LEU A 49 -4.40 13.58 -8.87
C LEU A 49 -3.03 13.21 -9.45
N PHE A 50 -2.99 12.81 -10.73
CA PHE A 50 -1.74 12.49 -11.43
C PHE A 50 -0.84 13.71 -11.68
N LYS A 51 -1.30 14.95 -11.48
CA LYS A 51 -0.43 16.14 -11.56
C LYS A 51 0.38 16.37 -10.29
N GLN A 52 -0.06 15.81 -9.16
CA GLN A 52 0.67 15.98 -7.91
C GLN A 52 1.85 15.02 -7.83
N LYS A 53 3.07 15.57 -7.81
CA LYS A 53 4.32 14.78 -7.74
C LYS A 53 4.31 13.76 -6.59
N PRO A 54 3.90 14.08 -5.34
CA PRO A 54 3.90 13.12 -4.26
C PRO A 54 2.94 11.93 -4.47
N VAL A 55 1.78 12.16 -5.11
CA VAL A 55 0.82 11.11 -5.45
C VAL A 55 1.44 10.14 -6.47
N LEU A 56 2.08 10.67 -7.51
CA LEU A 56 2.79 9.85 -8.50
C LEU A 56 3.91 9.02 -7.88
N ILE A 57 4.75 9.65 -7.04
CA ILE A 57 5.85 8.96 -6.35
C ILE A 57 5.29 7.84 -5.48
N PHE A 58 4.19 8.08 -4.77
CA PHE A 58 3.56 7.06 -3.94
C PHE A 58 2.96 5.92 -4.76
N LEU A 59 2.28 6.21 -5.88
CA LEU A 59 1.75 5.20 -6.80
C LEU A 59 2.87 4.33 -7.38
N VAL A 60 3.96 4.93 -7.85
CA VAL A 60 5.13 4.19 -8.36
C VAL A 60 5.74 3.34 -7.25
N SER A 61 5.83 3.87 -6.04
CA SER A 61 6.34 3.12 -4.89
C SER A 61 5.44 1.93 -4.52
N ALA A 62 4.12 2.09 -4.62
CA ALA A 62 3.17 0.98 -4.47
C ALA A 62 3.37 -0.09 -5.54
N VAL A 63 3.57 0.28 -6.80
CA VAL A 63 3.90 -0.69 -7.87
C VAL A 63 5.19 -1.43 -7.52
N ILE A 64 6.27 -0.72 -7.17
CA ILE A 64 7.57 -1.33 -6.86
C ILE A 64 7.48 -2.25 -5.64
N PHE A 65 6.81 -1.83 -4.57
CA PHE A 65 6.65 -2.62 -3.35
C PHE A 65 5.90 -3.94 -3.64
N HIS A 66 4.77 -3.86 -4.34
CA HIS A 66 3.98 -5.05 -4.67
C HIS A 66 4.65 -5.91 -5.74
N PHE A 67 5.41 -5.30 -6.65
CA PHE A 67 6.28 -6.02 -7.58
C PHE A 67 7.30 -6.86 -6.81
N ALA A 68 8.01 -6.27 -5.86
CA ALA A 68 9.00 -7.01 -5.08
C ALA A 68 8.35 -8.06 -4.15
N ASN A 69 7.11 -7.84 -3.68
CA ASN A 69 6.50 -8.70 -2.68
C ASN A 69 5.78 -9.93 -3.23
N ALA A 70 4.96 -9.75 -4.28
CA ALA A 70 3.87 -10.66 -4.59
C ALA A 70 4.31 -12.08 -5.00
N ALA A 71 5.37 -12.21 -5.82
CA ALA A 71 5.84 -13.50 -6.28
C ALA A 71 6.66 -14.29 -5.25
N MET A 72 7.12 -13.67 -4.16
CA MET A 72 8.00 -14.37 -3.22
C MET A 72 7.31 -15.57 -2.55
N VAL A 73 6.03 -15.43 -2.15
CA VAL A 73 5.30 -16.51 -1.47
C VAL A 73 4.99 -17.67 -2.44
N PRO A 74 4.44 -17.44 -3.64
CA PRO A 74 4.29 -18.50 -4.64
C PRO A 74 5.61 -19.23 -4.95
N LEU A 75 6.72 -18.50 -5.10
CA LEU A 75 8.03 -19.10 -5.40
C LEU A 75 8.55 -19.99 -4.27
N ILE A 76 8.41 -19.58 -3.00
CA ILE A 76 8.85 -20.42 -1.88
C ILE A 76 7.95 -21.66 -1.76
N THR A 77 6.64 -21.52 -1.95
CA THR A 77 5.71 -22.65 -1.94
C THR A 77 6.02 -23.66 -3.05
N GLU A 78 6.31 -23.19 -4.27
CA GLU A 78 6.72 -24.05 -5.38
C GLU A 78 8.03 -24.79 -5.07
N LEU A 79 9.03 -24.08 -4.53
CA LEU A 79 10.30 -24.67 -4.14
C LEU A 79 10.14 -25.75 -3.06
N LEU A 80 9.27 -25.52 -2.08
CA LEU A 80 9.00 -26.49 -1.03
C LEU A 80 8.26 -27.71 -1.58
N GLY A 81 7.31 -27.50 -2.49
CA GLY A 81 6.58 -28.58 -3.16
C GLY A 81 7.52 -29.52 -3.93
N LYS A 82 8.52 -28.96 -4.62
CA LYS A 82 9.55 -29.75 -5.33
C LYS A 82 10.46 -30.55 -4.40
N ASN A 83 10.78 -30.03 -3.22
CA ASN A 83 11.77 -30.63 -2.32
C ASN A 83 11.18 -31.58 -1.27
N GLN A 84 9.98 -31.30 -0.76
CA GLN A 84 9.40 -31.99 0.40
C GLN A 84 8.04 -32.66 0.11
N GLY A 85 7.55 -32.55 -1.14
CA GLY A 85 6.22 -33.01 -1.52
C GLY A 85 5.15 -31.94 -1.30
N VAL A 86 4.07 -32.05 -2.09
CA VAL A 86 3.01 -31.03 -2.17
C VAL A 86 2.25 -30.89 -0.85
N ASP A 87 1.94 -32.00 -0.18
CA ASP A 87 1.16 -32.00 1.06
C ASP A 87 1.88 -31.26 2.20
N GLN A 88 3.18 -31.53 2.36
CA GLN A 88 4.01 -30.84 3.37
C GLN A 88 4.21 -29.37 3.00
N ALA A 89 4.39 -29.04 1.72
CA ALA A 89 4.53 -27.66 1.27
C ALA A 89 3.26 -26.83 1.57
N ILE A 90 2.07 -27.40 1.38
CA ILE A 90 0.79 -26.75 1.70
C ILE A 90 0.64 -26.57 3.22
N LEU A 91 0.91 -27.61 4.00
CA LEU A 91 0.79 -27.55 5.47
C LEU A 91 1.73 -26.48 6.04
N PHE A 92 2.96 -26.46 5.55
CA PHE A 92 3.91 -25.47 6.01
C PHE A 92 3.53 -24.06 5.51
N THR A 93 3.17 -23.89 4.22
CA THR A 93 2.72 -22.60 3.66
C THR A 93 1.57 -21.99 4.44
N SER A 94 0.55 -22.77 4.75
CA SER A 94 -0.57 -22.31 5.57
C SER A 94 -0.11 -21.91 6.98
N GLY A 95 0.75 -22.70 7.63
CA GLY A 95 1.27 -22.41 8.96
C GLY A 95 2.01 -21.07 9.06
N TYR A 96 2.96 -20.79 8.16
CA TYR A 96 3.66 -19.50 8.20
C TYR A 96 2.84 -18.33 7.64
N MET A 97 1.86 -18.56 6.75
CA MET A 97 0.88 -17.53 6.40
C MET A 97 0.09 -17.05 7.62
N VAL A 98 -0.38 -17.99 8.45
CA VAL A 98 -1.07 -17.67 9.70
C VAL A 98 -0.17 -16.84 10.63
N ALA A 99 1.10 -17.23 10.79
CA ALA A 99 2.07 -16.48 11.58
C ALA A 99 2.27 -15.03 11.05
N SER A 100 2.38 -14.85 9.72
CA SER A 100 2.44 -13.52 9.11
C SER A 100 1.19 -12.68 9.40
N GLN A 101 0.00 -13.28 9.33
CA GLN A 101 -1.24 -12.54 9.60
C GLN A 101 -1.36 -12.10 11.06
N PHE A 102 -0.88 -12.90 12.02
CA PHE A 102 -0.79 -12.46 13.41
C PHE A 102 0.12 -11.23 13.56
N VAL A 103 1.29 -11.24 12.92
CA VAL A 103 2.20 -10.08 12.90
C VAL A 103 1.58 -8.89 12.19
N PHE A 104 0.89 -9.11 11.07
CA PHE A 104 0.16 -8.07 10.34
C PHE A 104 -0.82 -7.34 11.26
N ILE A 105 -1.65 -8.06 12.03
CA ILE A 105 -2.65 -7.46 12.92
C ILE A 105 -1.97 -6.55 13.96
N ILE A 106 -0.91 -7.05 14.60
CA ILE A 106 -0.16 -6.32 15.64
C ILE A 106 0.49 -5.08 15.02
N VAL A 107 1.19 -5.26 13.90
CA VAL A 107 1.93 -4.19 13.23
C VAL A 107 0.99 -3.13 12.67
N ALA A 108 -0.15 -3.51 12.09
CA ALA A 108 -1.17 -2.56 11.63
C ALA A 108 -1.69 -1.71 12.80
N ALA A 109 -2.05 -2.34 13.93
CA ALA A 109 -2.52 -1.63 15.13
C ALA A 109 -1.47 -0.65 15.67
N LEU A 110 -0.19 -1.05 15.68
CA LEU A 110 0.92 -0.18 16.13
C LEU A 110 1.25 0.92 15.12
N SER A 111 1.16 0.63 13.82
CA SER A 111 1.55 1.54 12.74
C SER A 111 0.73 2.82 12.74
N GLY A 112 -0.57 2.76 13.08
CA GLY A 112 -1.39 3.97 13.22
C GLY A 112 -0.85 4.93 14.29
N ARG A 113 -0.43 4.39 15.45
CA ARG A 113 0.12 5.19 16.56
C ARG A 113 1.54 5.68 16.24
N LEU A 114 2.35 4.83 15.63
CA LEU A 114 3.72 5.16 15.23
C LEU A 114 3.74 6.22 14.14
N ALA A 115 2.83 6.16 13.15
CA ALA A 115 2.76 7.12 12.06
C ALA A 115 2.51 8.55 12.56
N SER A 116 1.76 8.69 13.66
CA SER A 116 1.57 9.96 14.34
C SER A 116 2.82 10.44 15.09
N LYS A 117 3.63 9.53 15.64
CA LYS A 117 4.85 9.89 16.39
C LYS A 117 6.04 10.15 15.47
N ILE A 118 6.45 9.14 14.71
CA ILE A 118 7.69 9.14 13.91
C ILE A 118 7.51 9.56 12.46
N GLY A 119 6.27 9.78 12.00
CA GLY A 119 5.98 10.14 10.61
C GLY A 119 5.65 8.93 9.74
N ARG A 120 5.23 9.20 8.50
CA ARG A 120 4.80 8.18 7.54
C ARG A 120 5.98 7.66 6.74
N LYS A 121 6.93 8.53 6.39
CA LYS A 121 8.08 8.17 5.55
C LYS A 121 9.00 7.15 6.23
N PRO A 122 9.42 7.29 7.50
CA PRO A 122 10.31 6.32 8.14
C PRO A 122 9.69 4.93 8.29
N LEU A 123 8.38 4.85 8.58
CA LEU A 123 7.68 3.58 8.66
C LEU A 123 7.67 2.86 7.31
N PHE A 124 7.34 3.58 6.24
CA PHE A 124 7.28 2.99 4.91
C PHE A 124 8.66 2.56 4.41
N LEU A 125 9.72 3.31 4.76
CA LEU A 125 11.11 2.88 4.53
C LEU A 125 11.45 1.60 5.27
N PHE A 126 11.02 1.47 6.52
CA PHE A 126 11.22 0.24 7.28
C PHE A 126 10.51 -0.96 6.63
N ALA A 127 9.32 -0.78 6.07
CA ALA A 127 8.63 -1.81 5.31
C ALA A 127 9.42 -2.24 4.05
N PHE A 128 9.96 -1.29 3.29
CA PHE A 128 10.83 -1.60 2.14
C PHE A 128 12.12 -2.30 2.55
N ALA A 129 12.73 -1.90 3.67
CA ALA A 129 13.96 -2.52 4.17
C ALA A 129 13.71 -3.97 4.59
N ALA A 130 12.61 -4.22 5.31
CA ALA A 130 12.17 -5.56 5.65
C ALA A 130 11.94 -6.41 4.39
N LEU A 131 11.31 -5.83 3.36
CA LEU A 131 11.07 -6.52 2.09
C LEU A 131 12.36 -6.85 1.33
N ALA A 132 13.33 -5.94 1.29
CA ALA A 132 14.62 -6.19 0.66
C ALA A 132 15.41 -7.29 1.36
N ALA A 133 15.46 -7.25 2.70
CA ALA A 133 16.07 -8.29 3.51
C ALA A 133 15.36 -9.65 3.30
N ARG A 134 14.03 -9.65 3.18
CA ARG A 134 13.22 -10.85 2.93
C ARG A 134 13.68 -11.59 1.66
N GLY A 135 13.90 -10.85 0.57
CA GLY A 135 14.37 -11.42 -0.70
C GLY A 135 15.72 -12.15 -0.57
N VAL A 136 16.65 -11.61 0.22
CA VAL A 136 17.93 -12.27 0.48
C VAL A 136 17.76 -13.46 1.42
N LEU A 137 17.00 -13.32 2.50
CA LEU A 137 16.86 -14.36 3.53
C LEU A 137 16.25 -15.66 3.00
N TYR A 138 15.32 -15.61 2.03
CA TYR A 138 14.80 -16.82 1.38
C TYR A 138 15.86 -17.65 0.67
N THR A 139 16.99 -17.05 0.28
CA THR A 139 18.08 -17.75 -0.40
C THR A 139 19.05 -18.44 0.57
N LEU A 140 19.08 -18.00 1.83
CA LEU A 140 20.11 -18.40 2.80
C LEU A 140 19.71 -19.64 3.63
N SER A 141 18.42 -19.83 3.90
CA SER A 141 17.97 -20.95 4.73
C SER A 141 16.63 -21.52 4.27
N ARG A 142 16.55 -22.85 4.29
CA ARG A 142 15.34 -23.63 4.00
C ARG A 142 14.76 -24.28 5.26
N ASN A 143 15.27 -23.89 6.43
CA ASN A 143 14.76 -24.38 7.71
C ASN A 143 13.34 -23.79 7.95
N PRO A 144 12.33 -24.60 8.30
CA PRO A 144 10.98 -24.11 8.59
C PRO A 144 10.93 -22.95 9.59
N ALA A 145 11.74 -22.98 10.64
CA ALA A 145 11.79 -21.90 11.63
C ALA A 145 12.32 -20.58 11.04
N ALA A 146 13.32 -20.66 10.16
CA ALA A 146 13.83 -19.50 9.45
C ALA A 146 12.78 -18.94 8.48
N LEU A 147 12.07 -19.81 7.76
CA LEU A 147 11.00 -19.39 6.85
C LEU A 147 9.83 -18.72 7.59
N ILE A 148 9.47 -19.16 8.79
CA ILE A 148 8.49 -18.48 9.65
C ILE A 148 8.97 -17.05 9.97
N ALA A 149 10.22 -16.88 10.37
CA ALA A 149 10.77 -15.55 10.67
C ALA A 149 10.75 -14.62 9.45
N VAL A 150 11.10 -15.15 8.27
CA VAL A 150 11.04 -14.41 7.00
C VAL A 150 9.59 -14.07 6.63
N GLN A 151 8.63 -14.95 6.93
CA GLN A 151 7.21 -14.68 6.69
C GLN A 151 6.64 -13.64 7.67
N CYS A 152 7.12 -13.60 8.92
CA CYS A 152 6.79 -12.52 9.85
C CYS A 152 7.23 -11.14 9.33
N MET A 153 8.33 -11.06 8.58
CA MET A 153 8.77 -9.81 7.93
C MET A 153 7.80 -9.36 6.83
N ASP A 154 7.18 -10.31 6.11
CA ASP A 154 6.10 -10.00 5.16
C ASP A 154 4.87 -9.44 5.88
N GLY A 155 4.45 -10.05 6.98
CA GLY A 155 3.35 -9.53 7.81
C GLY A 155 3.62 -8.12 8.34
N LEU A 156 4.86 -7.84 8.72
CA LEU A 156 5.32 -6.52 9.12
C LEU A 156 5.23 -5.50 7.98
N GLY A 157 5.78 -5.83 6.80
CA GLY A 157 5.73 -4.95 5.64
C GLY A 157 4.29 -4.66 5.19
N ALA A 158 3.47 -5.70 5.11
CA ALA A 158 2.05 -5.61 4.76
C ALA A 158 1.25 -4.81 5.79
N GLY A 159 1.51 -5.00 7.09
CA GLY A 159 0.82 -4.29 8.16
C GLY A 159 1.12 -2.79 8.16
N ILE A 160 2.39 -2.42 7.94
CA ILE A 160 2.78 -1.02 7.76
C ILE A 160 2.13 -0.44 6.52
N PHE A 161 2.26 -1.12 5.37
CA PHE A 161 1.69 -0.64 4.11
C PHE A 161 0.18 -0.41 4.27
N GLY A 162 -0.55 -1.39 4.81
CA GLY A 162 -2.01 -1.37 4.92
C GLY A 162 -2.56 -0.15 5.67
N VAL A 163 -1.85 0.34 6.68
CA VAL A 163 -2.27 1.53 7.45
C VAL A 163 -1.64 2.80 6.92
N VAL A 164 -0.32 2.81 6.73
CA VAL A 164 0.43 4.02 6.36
C VAL A 164 0.07 4.48 4.95
N ALA A 165 -0.24 3.58 4.02
CA ALA A 165 -0.68 3.97 2.67
C ALA A 165 -1.99 4.76 2.70
N VAL A 166 -2.93 4.35 3.55
CA VAL A 166 -4.20 5.05 3.73
C VAL A 166 -3.97 6.44 4.32
N LEU A 167 -3.09 6.54 5.33
CA LEU A 167 -2.72 7.83 5.93
C LEU A 167 -2.03 8.77 4.93
N ILE A 168 -1.09 8.27 4.13
CA ILE A 168 -0.42 9.06 3.08
C ILE A 168 -1.45 9.58 2.08
N ILE A 169 -2.38 8.74 1.62
CA ILE A 169 -3.42 9.16 0.68
C ILE A 169 -4.36 10.18 1.32
N ALA A 170 -4.76 9.99 2.57
CA ALA A 170 -5.56 10.97 3.31
C ALA A 170 -4.84 12.32 3.41
N ASP A 171 -3.55 12.32 3.76
CA ASP A 171 -2.73 13.54 3.85
C ASP A 171 -2.61 14.23 2.47
N LEU A 172 -2.43 13.47 1.38
CA LEU A 172 -2.27 14.01 0.02
C LEU A 172 -3.58 14.47 -0.63
N THR A 173 -4.72 13.96 -0.17
CA THR A 173 -6.04 14.30 -0.74
C THR A 173 -6.90 15.16 0.17
N LYS A 174 -6.38 15.58 1.33
CA LYS A 174 -7.07 16.46 2.28
C LYS A 174 -7.56 17.74 1.60
N GLY A 175 -8.81 18.09 1.84
CA GLY A 175 -9.48 19.27 1.27
C GLY A 175 -9.87 19.15 -0.21
N THR A 176 -9.59 18.01 -0.87
CA THR A 176 -9.84 17.87 -2.32
C THR A 176 -11.11 17.09 -2.66
N GLY A 177 -11.70 16.36 -1.70
CA GLY A 177 -12.83 15.46 -1.96
C GLY A 177 -12.49 14.21 -2.79
N ARG A 178 -11.20 13.86 -2.93
CA ARG A 178 -10.70 12.83 -3.89
C ARG A 178 -10.09 11.60 -3.23
N PHE A 179 -10.31 11.40 -1.93
CA PHE A 179 -9.74 10.28 -1.18
C PHE A 179 -10.03 8.92 -1.83
N ASN A 180 -11.29 8.66 -2.19
CA ASN A 180 -11.71 7.38 -2.79
C ASN A 180 -11.08 7.13 -4.16
N ALA A 181 -10.93 8.16 -4.99
CA ALA A 181 -10.30 8.03 -6.30
C ALA A 181 -8.80 7.69 -6.16
N ALA A 182 -8.11 8.34 -5.23
CA ALA A 182 -6.70 8.06 -4.94
C ALA A 182 -6.50 6.67 -4.31
N GLN A 183 -7.40 6.24 -3.42
CA GLN A 183 -7.41 4.86 -2.90
C GLN A 183 -7.59 3.83 -4.02
N GLY A 184 -8.53 4.06 -4.95
CA GLY A 184 -8.71 3.20 -6.12
C GLY A 184 -7.48 3.15 -7.04
N ALA A 185 -6.79 4.29 -7.22
CA ALA A 185 -5.54 4.34 -7.96
C ALA A 185 -4.43 3.53 -7.29
N ILE A 186 -4.32 3.58 -5.96
CA ILE A 186 -3.38 2.75 -5.21
C ILE A 186 -3.71 1.27 -5.35
N ALA A 187 -4.97 0.87 -5.18
CA ALA A 187 -5.37 -0.53 -5.36
C ALA A 187 -5.02 -1.05 -6.78
N THR A 188 -5.18 -0.20 -7.79
CA THR A 188 -4.79 -0.52 -9.17
C THR A 188 -3.27 -0.65 -9.31
N ALA A 189 -2.50 0.26 -8.71
CA ALA A 189 -1.04 0.20 -8.68
C ALA A 189 -0.54 -1.08 -7.99
N GLN A 190 -1.17 -1.50 -6.89
CA GLN A 190 -0.88 -2.76 -6.22
C GLN A 190 -1.14 -3.95 -7.15
N GLY A 191 -2.29 -3.97 -7.83
CA GLY A 191 -2.64 -5.00 -8.80
C GLY A 191 -1.64 -5.11 -9.96
N ILE A 192 -1.23 -3.97 -10.52
CA ILE A 192 -0.19 -3.91 -11.57
C ILE A 192 1.12 -4.48 -11.06
N GLY A 193 1.58 -4.04 -9.89
CA GLY A 193 2.81 -4.54 -9.28
C GLY A 193 2.76 -6.04 -9.05
N ALA A 194 1.68 -6.54 -8.45
CA ALA A 194 1.50 -7.96 -8.16
C ALA A 194 1.42 -8.83 -9.42
N PHE A 195 0.72 -8.37 -10.46
CA PHE A 195 0.65 -9.05 -11.75
C PHE A 195 2.03 -9.16 -12.40
N LEU A 196 2.73 -8.03 -12.53
CA LEU A 196 4.05 -7.98 -13.14
C LEU A 196 5.07 -8.80 -12.34
N SER A 197 4.98 -8.79 -11.01
CA SER A 197 5.80 -9.62 -10.12
C SER A 197 5.72 -11.09 -10.50
N ASN A 198 4.51 -11.65 -10.52
CA ASN A 198 4.30 -13.08 -10.76
C ASN A 198 4.74 -13.48 -12.17
N ALA A 199 4.42 -12.65 -13.18
CA ALA A 199 4.84 -12.90 -14.55
C ALA A 199 6.37 -12.91 -14.71
N VAL A 200 7.05 -11.86 -14.25
CA VAL A 200 8.51 -11.70 -14.42
C VAL A 200 9.28 -12.66 -13.53
N ALA A 201 8.92 -12.76 -12.25
CA ALA A 201 9.62 -13.62 -11.31
C ALA A 201 9.41 -15.11 -11.63
N GLY A 202 8.22 -15.50 -12.09
CA GLY A 202 7.96 -16.85 -12.58
C GLY A 202 8.81 -17.19 -13.81
N TYR A 203 8.90 -16.27 -14.78
CA TYR A 203 9.77 -16.44 -15.94
C TYR A 203 11.25 -16.60 -15.55
N ILE A 204 11.75 -15.72 -14.66
CA ILE A 204 13.14 -15.78 -14.18
C ILE A 204 13.38 -17.06 -13.38
N ALA A 205 12.45 -17.46 -12.52
CA ALA A 205 12.58 -18.69 -11.74
C ALA A 205 12.66 -19.93 -12.63
N HIS A 206 11.88 -19.97 -13.71
CA HIS A 206 11.92 -21.05 -14.69
C HIS A 206 13.25 -21.10 -15.47
N ARG A 207 13.81 -19.95 -15.84
CA ARG A 207 15.04 -19.86 -16.67
C ARG A 207 16.34 -19.94 -15.88
N ALA A 208 16.39 -19.30 -14.72
CA ALA A 208 17.61 -19.04 -13.94
C ALA A 208 17.50 -19.51 -12.48
N GLY A 209 16.43 -20.21 -12.12
CA GLY A 209 16.20 -20.73 -10.77
C GLY A 209 15.58 -19.72 -9.81
N ALA A 210 14.93 -20.26 -8.78
CA ALA A 210 14.18 -19.45 -7.81
C ALA A 210 15.06 -18.53 -6.96
N ASN A 211 16.30 -18.91 -6.63
CA ASN A 211 17.24 -18.05 -5.91
C ASN A 211 17.51 -16.75 -6.67
N THR A 212 17.70 -16.84 -7.99
CA THR A 212 17.89 -15.67 -8.87
C THR A 212 16.65 -14.78 -8.87
N ALA A 213 15.46 -15.37 -8.89
CA ALA A 213 14.22 -14.62 -8.78
C ALA A 213 14.10 -13.90 -7.42
N PHE A 214 14.45 -14.55 -6.31
CA PHE A 214 14.45 -13.90 -4.99
C PHE A 214 15.44 -12.74 -4.88
N TYR A 215 16.66 -12.89 -5.41
CA TYR A 215 17.63 -11.79 -5.44
C TYR A 215 17.14 -10.62 -6.30
N MET A 216 16.52 -10.89 -7.44
CA MET A 216 15.94 -9.86 -8.29
C MET A 216 14.80 -9.12 -7.58
N LEU A 217 13.88 -9.84 -6.91
CA LEU A 217 12.82 -9.23 -6.11
C LEU A 217 13.39 -8.40 -4.95
N GLY A 218 14.42 -8.91 -4.25
CA GLY A 218 15.11 -8.19 -3.18
C GLY A 218 15.85 -6.94 -3.68
N ALA A 219 16.47 -7.01 -4.86
CA ALA A 219 17.14 -5.86 -5.49
C ALA A 219 16.13 -4.78 -5.91
N ILE A 220 14.96 -5.17 -6.42
CA ILE A 220 13.87 -4.24 -6.73
C ILE A 220 13.32 -3.59 -5.46
N ALA A 221 13.18 -4.34 -4.36
CA ALA A 221 12.81 -3.77 -3.08
C ALA A 221 13.85 -2.76 -2.56
N ALA A 222 15.14 -3.06 -2.69
CA ALA A 222 16.21 -2.13 -2.33
C ALA A 222 16.22 -0.88 -3.22
N GLY A 223 15.96 -1.03 -4.53
CA GLY A 223 15.76 0.09 -5.44
C GLY A 223 14.54 0.94 -5.05
N GLY A 224 13.44 0.30 -4.67
CA GLY A 224 12.23 0.95 -4.15
C GLY A 224 12.46 1.71 -2.84
N LEU A 225 13.26 1.13 -1.93
CA LEU A 225 13.71 1.80 -0.71
C LEU A 225 14.44 3.11 -1.03
N ILE A 226 15.43 3.05 -1.91
CA ILE A 226 16.23 4.21 -2.32
C ILE A 226 15.36 5.25 -3.03
N PHE A 227 14.52 4.80 -3.96
CA PHE A 227 13.57 5.65 -4.68
C PHE A 227 12.65 6.41 -3.72
N PHE A 228 12.01 5.69 -2.79
CA PHE A 228 11.11 6.28 -1.82
C PHE A 228 11.85 7.21 -0.84
N TRP A 229 13.06 6.83 -0.42
CA TRP A 229 13.88 7.65 0.47
C TRP A 229 14.25 8.99 -0.15
N LEU A 230 14.67 8.99 -1.42
CA LEU A 230 15.11 10.19 -2.12
C LEU A 230 13.95 11.09 -2.54
N LEU A 231 12.85 10.52 -3.03
CA LEU A 231 11.81 11.29 -3.72
C LEU A 231 10.58 11.57 -2.86
N MET A 232 10.20 10.69 -1.94
CA MET A 232 8.98 10.90 -1.16
C MET A 232 9.23 11.94 -0.06
N PRO A 233 8.50 13.07 -0.02
CA PRO A 233 8.53 13.98 1.13
C PRO A 233 7.80 13.37 2.34
N GLU A 234 8.11 13.85 3.55
CA GLU A 234 7.30 13.49 4.72
C GLU A 234 5.91 14.13 4.61
N THR A 235 4.85 13.34 4.78
CA THR A 235 3.46 13.80 4.58
C THR A 235 2.79 14.26 5.86
N LYS A 236 3.34 13.89 7.04
CA LYS A 236 2.78 14.26 8.35
C LYS A 236 2.59 15.78 8.52
N ASP A 237 3.53 16.58 8.03
CA ASP A 237 3.56 18.03 8.30
C ASP A 237 2.64 18.85 7.41
N VAL A 238 2.19 18.30 6.28
CA VAL A 238 1.22 18.95 5.37
C VAL A 238 -0.13 19.13 6.06
N ALA A 239 -0.50 18.25 6.98
CA ALA A 239 -1.75 18.31 7.72
C ALA A 239 -1.78 19.35 8.85
N HIS A 240 -0.61 19.70 9.43
CA HIS A 240 -0.49 20.62 10.57
C HIS A 240 -0.03 22.04 10.19
N GLY A 241 0.66 22.21 9.06
CA GLY A 241 1.17 23.52 8.62
C GLY A 241 0.10 24.55 8.22
N LYS A 242 -1.17 24.16 8.07
CA LYS A 242 -2.28 25.10 7.82
C LYS A 242 -3.00 25.57 9.09
N GLN A 243 -2.86 24.89 10.23
CA GLN A 243 -3.54 25.31 11.47
C GLN A 243 -2.73 26.36 12.25
N THR A 244 -1.41 26.44 12.07
CA THR A 244 -0.56 27.44 12.75
C THR A 244 -0.48 28.79 12.04
N ALA A 245 -0.98 28.89 10.79
CA ALA A 245 -1.05 30.15 10.06
C ALA A 245 -2.40 30.90 10.25
N ALA A 246 -3.30 30.35 11.07
CA ALA A 246 -4.63 30.88 11.34
C ALA A 246 -4.87 31.14 12.85
N ALA A 247 -3.81 31.18 13.66
CA ALA A 247 -3.83 31.59 15.06
C ALA A 247 -2.89 32.78 15.25
#